data_AF-A0A8D8LAN4-F1
#
_entry.id   AF-A0A8D8LAN4-F1
#
_cell.length_a   1.000
_cell.length_b   1.000
_cell.length_c   1.000
_cell.angle_alpha   90.00
_cell.angle_beta   90.00
_cell.angle_gamma   90.00
#
_symmetry.space_group_name_H-M   'P 1'
#
loop_
_entity.id
_entity.type
_entity.pdbx_description
1 polymer ?
#
loop_
_entity_poly.entity_id
_entity_poly.type
_entity_poly.pdbx_seq_one_letter_code
_entity_poly.pdbx_strand_id
1 'polypeptide(L)'
;FPYITGHDRSSASSANKVVMKLLLTYLAALSAVFVDCSHHNAVFKSIHGTDHECSIYLREGTCHSADCSLRCRGLLTRYWNDTFGVPSATISRFYRPDVHDYEYYERTECCLGGVKEKVPLEDVCRRAEASTDCYHRNYGQLQADTPKFVPFTELQHQQILQDCIDIHQVPESVLVGYVKHGIELYPEAKCLLRCFLIREGHYTDAGGPDLHRMSVQCEGNYSDEEFRKKASKCIRNLQEQCIDKCELAFRISDECVNGEIALLSVFLGASNTTSNSLTVSPSNTLVLPPKVTVNTPSVLPPRPALG
;
A
#
# COMPACT_ATOMS: atom_id res chain seq x y z
N PHE A 1 -46.35 22.51 -63.21
CA PHE A 1 -44.95 22.52 -63.68
C PHE A 1 -44.45 23.97 -63.71
N PRO A 2 -43.28 24.32 -63.14
CA PRO A 2 -42.61 23.67 -62.00
C PRO A 2 -41.85 24.62 -61.03
N TYR A 3 -41.26 24.00 -59.99
CA TYR A 3 -40.06 24.38 -59.19
C TYR A 3 -40.03 25.64 -58.31
N ILE A 4 -40.12 25.44 -56.98
CA ILE A 4 -39.10 25.92 -56.02
C ILE A 4 -38.85 24.81 -54.98
N THR A 5 -37.58 24.41 -54.91
CA THR A 5 -36.99 23.40 -54.02
C THR A 5 -36.29 24.03 -52.83
N GLY A 6 -36.30 23.34 -51.69
CA GLY A 6 -35.07 23.08 -50.92
C GLY A 6 -34.75 24.00 -49.74
N HIS A 7 -35.25 23.63 -48.56
CA HIS A 7 -34.72 23.88 -47.21
C HIS A 7 -35.51 22.90 -46.31
N ASP A 8 -35.02 22.10 -45.37
CA ASP A 8 -33.81 22.04 -44.58
C ASP A 8 -33.57 20.57 -44.19
N ARG A 9 -32.44 19.97 -44.57
CA ARG A 9 -31.98 18.68 -43.99
C ARG A 9 -30.54 18.72 -43.47
N SER A 10 -29.83 19.84 -43.65
CA SER A 10 -28.40 19.95 -43.29
C SER A 10 -28.17 20.32 -41.81
N SER A 11 -29.10 21.04 -41.18
CA SER A 11 -28.91 21.58 -39.83
C SER A 11 -28.98 20.50 -38.72
N ALA A 12 -29.86 19.50 -38.86
CA ALA A 12 -30.04 18.44 -37.86
C ALA A 12 -28.83 17.49 -37.76
N SER A 13 -28.09 17.27 -38.86
CA SER A 13 -26.89 16.41 -38.87
C SER A 13 -25.71 17.06 -38.16
N SER A 14 -25.59 18.38 -38.24
CA SER A 14 -24.53 19.14 -37.56
C SER A 14 -24.77 19.21 -36.05
N ALA A 15 -26.02 19.46 -35.63
CA ALA A 15 -26.40 19.50 -34.22
C ALA A 15 -26.13 18.16 -33.50
N ASN A 16 -26.48 17.03 -34.13
CA ASN A 16 -26.23 15.70 -33.56
C ASN A 16 -24.73 15.38 -33.41
N LYS A 17 -23.88 15.87 -34.33
CA LYS A 17 -22.42 15.71 -34.24
C LYS A 17 -21.81 16.55 -33.12
N VAL A 18 -22.34 17.75 -32.89
CA VAL A 18 -21.89 18.63 -31.80
C VAL A 18 -22.30 18.06 -30.43
N VAL A 19 -23.54 17.58 -30.30
CA VAL A 19 -24.03 16.93 -29.07
C VAL A 19 -23.24 15.66 -28.74
N MET A 20 -22.94 14.82 -29.74
CA MET A 20 -22.15 13.61 -29.54
C MET A 20 -20.68 13.91 -29.17
N LYS A 21 -20.08 14.96 -29.76
CA LYS A 21 -18.75 15.44 -29.33
C LYS A 21 -18.76 15.94 -27.90
N LEU A 22 -19.77 16.72 -27.51
CA LEU A 22 -19.91 17.24 -26.14
C LEU A 22 -20.08 16.10 -25.11
N LEU A 23 -20.89 15.09 -25.44
CA LEU A 23 -21.05 13.88 -24.61
C LEU A 23 -19.75 13.09 -24.47
N LEU A 24 -18.99 12.90 -25.56
CA LEU A 24 -17.70 12.21 -25.53
C LEU A 24 -16.66 13.00 -24.72
N THR A 25 -16.61 14.33 -24.86
CA THR A 25 -15.72 15.17 -24.05
C THR A 25 -16.13 15.19 -22.58
N TYR A 26 -17.42 15.15 -22.28
CA TYR A 26 -17.93 15.09 -20.90
C TYR A 26 -17.65 13.74 -20.25
N LEU A 27 -17.79 12.63 -20.98
CA LEU A 27 -17.42 11.29 -20.51
C LEU A 27 -15.90 11.15 -20.32
N ALA A 28 -15.09 11.70 -21.23
CA ALA A 28 -13.64 11.73 -21.07
C ALA A 28 -13.20 12.59 -19.88
N ALA A 29 -13.85 13.75 -19.67
CA ALA A 29 -13.62 14.60 -18.50
C ALA A 29 -14.06 13.92 -17.20
N LEU A 30 -15.19 13.21 -17.18
CA LEU A 30 -15.62 12.39 -16.04
C LEU A 30 -14.60 11.28 -15.74
N SER A 31 -14.04 10.62 -16.76
CA SER A 31 -12.99 9.62 -16.57
C SER A 31 -11.68 10.19 -16.01
N ALA A 32 -11.38 11.47 -16.32
CA ALA A 32 -10.19 12.16 -15.81
C ALA A 32 -10.40 12.82 -14.43
N VAL A 33 -11.65 12.98 -13.97
CA VAL A 33 -12.00 13.54 -12.65
C VAL A 33 -12.25 12.45 -11.59
N PHE A 34 -12.22 11.16 -11.98
CA PHE A 34 -11.84 10.11 -11.03
C PHE A 34 -10.34 10.24 -10.76
N VAL A 35 -9.95 11.30 -10.05
CA VAL A 35 -8.80 11.23 -9.15
C VAL A 35 -9.04 9.96 -8.34
N ASP A 36 -8.12 9.00 -8.47
CA ASP A 36 -8.18 7.75 -7.74
C ASP A 36 -7.99 8.07 -6.26
N CYS A 37 -9.06 8.53 -5.59
CA CYS A 37 -9.13 8.79 -4.16
C CYS A 37 -8.92 7.50 -3.34
N SER A 38 -8.72 6.37 -4.00
CA SER A 38 -8.55 5.04 -3.42
C SER A 38 -7.12 4.78 -2.90
N HIS A 39 -6.21 5.76 -2.98
CA HIS A 39 -4.82 5.55 -2.59
C HIS A 39 -4.45 6.13 -1.21
N HIS A 40 -5.35 6.84 -0.54
CA HIS A 40 -5.14 7.34 0.83
C HIS A 40 -3.74 7.96 1.06
N ASN A 41 -2.91 7.41 1.96
CA ASN A 41 -1.55 7.90 2.24
C ASN A 41 -0.48 7.28 1.34
N ALA A 42 -0.84 6.38 0.43
CA ALA A 42 0.13 5.73 -0.47
C ALA A 42 0.75 6.77 -1.41
N VAL A 43 2.07 6.77 -1.48
CA VAL A 43 2.86 7.64 -2.36
C VAL A 43 3.45 6.82 -3.50
N PHE A 44 3.42 7.40 -4.70
CA PHE A 44 3.99 6.80 -5.90
C PHE A 44 5.03 7.74 -6.50
N LYS A 45 6.20 7.21 -6.84
CA LYS A 45 7.29 7.97 -7.44
C LYS A 45 7.85 7.26 -8.66
N SER A 46 8.10 8.01 -9.73
CA SER A 46 8.86 7.55 -10.90
C SER A 46 10.34 7.90 -10.73
N ILE A 47 11.22 7.29 -11.52
CA ILE A 47 12.65 7.60 -11.49
C ILE A 47 12.89 9.04 -11.90
N HIS A 48 12.35 9.47 -13.04
CA HIS A 48 12.54 10.83 -13.54
C HIS A 48 11.93 11.89 -12.61
N GLY A 49 10.76 11.64 -12.01
CA GLY A 49 10.17 12.54 -11.02
C GLY A 49 11.05 12.65 -9.77
N THR A 50 11.62 11.54 -9.31
CA THR A 50 12.52 11.54 -8.16
C THR A 50 13.85 12.22 -8.47
N ASP A 51 14.40 12.04 -9.67
CA ASP A 51 15.61 12.74 -10.11
C ASP A 51 15.45 14.24 -10.10
N HIS A 52 14.29 14.71 -10.58
CA HIS A 52 13.94 16.12 -10.54
C HIS A 52 13.82 16.64 -9.09
N GLU A 53 13.22 15.87 -8.17
CA GLU A 53 13.23 16.23 -6.75
C GLU A 53 14.66 16.27 -6.18
N CYS A 54 15.50 15.30 -6.51
CA CYS A 54 16.87 15.23 -6.04
C CYS A 54 17.74 16.39 -6.54
N SER A 55 17.55 16.87 -7.77
CA SER A 55 18.29 18.04 -8.26
C SER A 55 17.91 19.34 -7.55
N ILE A 56 16.74 19.39 -6.92
CA ILE A 56 16.33 20.51 -6.05
C ILE A 56 17.01 20.41 -4.68
N TYR A 57 17.08 19.21 -4.11
CA TYR A 57 17.64 19.00 -2.77
C TYR A 57 19.16 19.03 -2.73
N LEU A 58 19.80 18.45 -3.74
CA LEU A 58 21.25 18.39 -3.86
C LEU A 58 21.76 19.70 -4.45
N ARG A 59 22.51 20.45 -3.66
CA ARG A 59 23.19 21.65 -4.15
C ARG A 59 24.29 21.22 -5.11
N GLU A 60 24.28 21.72 -6.34
CA GLU A 60 25.40 21.53 -7.26
C GLU A 60 26.70 22.09 -6.65
N GLY A 61 27.77 21.29 -6.74
CA GLY A 61 29.13 21.81 -6.75
C GLY A 61 29.89 21.83 -5.41
N THR A 62 30.73 20.81 -5.22
CA THR A 62 32.16 21.04 -5.05
C THR A 62 32.92 20.01 -5.89
N CYS A 63 34.06 20.37 -6.50
CA CYS A 63 34.88 19.46 -7.34
C CYS A 63 35.39 18.19 -6.61
N HIS A 64 35.02 17.98 -5.36
CA HIS A 64 35.46 16.88 -4.50
C HIS A 64 34.32 16.11 -3.82
N SER A 65 33.05 16.51 -3.97
CA SER A 65 31.92 15.72 -3.46
C SER A 65 31.45 14.73 -4.52
N ALA A 66 31.43 13.43 -4.18
CA ALA A 66 30.84 12.39 -5.02
C ALA A 66 29.40 12.75 -5.42
N ASP A 67 28.98 12.40 -6.64
CA ASP A 67 27.59 12.56 -7.06
C ASP A 67 26.69 11.65 -6.19
N CYS A 68 25.86 12.28 -5.38
CA CYS A 68 24.94 11.59 -4.47
C CYS A 68 23.52 11.47 -5.03
N SER A 69 23.30 11.77 -6.32
CA SER A 69 21.97 11.75 -6.94
C SER A 69 21.31 10.38 -6.86
N LEU A 70 22.06 9.30 -7.14
CA LEU A 70 21.54 7.93 -7.05
C LEU A 70 21.25 7.49 -5.62
N ARG A 71 22.03 7.97 -4.64
CA ARG A 71 21.73 7.79 -3.21
C ARG A 71 20.44 8.51 -2.84
N CYS A 72 20.29 9.78 -3.23
CA CYS A 72 19.07 10.55 -2.99
C CYS A 72 17.84 9.83 -3.57
N ARG A 73 17.93 9.39 -4.84
CA ARG A 73 16.87 8.63 -5.49
C ARG A 73 16.49 7.39 -4.70
N GLY A 74 17.48 6.61 -4.28
CA GLY A 74 17.26 5.40 -3.49
C GLY A 74 16.63 5.64 -2.12
N LEU A 75 16.97 6.76 -1.46
CA LEU A 75 16.36 7.15 -0.19
C LEU A 75 14.90 7.58 -0.36
N LEU A 76 14.59 8.40 -1.38
CA LEU A 76 13.24 8.90 -1.63
C LEU A 76 12.28 7.79 -2.13
N THR A 77 12.82 6.81 -2.85
CA THR A 77 12.06 5.65 -3.33
C THR A 77 12.18 4.44 -2.40
N ARG A 78 12.93 4.53 -1.29
CA ARG A 78 13.10 3.47 -0.29
C ARG A 78 13.65 2.15 -0.84
N TYR A 79 14.39 2.19 -1.94
CA TYR A 79 15.19 1.04 -2.33
C TYR A 79 16.59 1.08 -1.74
N TRP A 80 17.04 2.16 -1.12
CA TRP A 80 18.40 2.29 -0.54
C TRP A 80 18.37 2.57 0.96
N ASN A 81 19.33 1.99 1.68
CA ASN A 81 19.58 2.24 3.10
C ASN A 81 21.10 2.28 3.34
N ASP A 82 21.60 3.38 3.92
CA ASP A 82 23.02 3.58 4.19
C ASP A 82 23.61 2.56 5.16
N THR A 83 22.79 1.96 6.02
CA THR A 83 23.23 0.94 6.99
C THR A 83 23.62 -0.36 6.30
N PHE A 84 22.84 -0.79 5.30
CA PHE A 84 23.11 -2.01 4.55
C PHE A 84 24.03 -1.77 3.36
N GLY A 85 23.99 -0.55 2.80
CA GLY A 85 24.83 -0.14 1.68
C GLY A 85 24.60 -0.98 0.42
N VAL A 86 23.42 -1.58 0.28
CA VAL A 86 22.94 -2.26 -0.93
C VAL A 86 21.46 -1.99 -1.13
N PRO A 87 20.99 -1.97 -2.39
CA PRO A 87 19.58 -1.81 -2.66
C PRO A 87 18.76 -2.94 -2.03
N SER A 88 17.58 -2.63 -1.51
CA SER A 88 16.61 -3.66 -1.10
C SER A 88 16.13 -4.43 -2.32
N ALA A 89 15.62 -5.65 -2.10
CA ALA A 89 15.05 -6.51 -3.14
C ALA A 89 14.00 -5.78 -4.03
N THR A 90 13.45 -4.68 -3.53
CA THR A 90 12.40 -3.91 -4.16
C THR A 90 12.87 -2.95 -5.25
N ILE A 91 14.18 -2.67 -5.43
CA ILE A 91 14.65 -1.83 -6.56
C ILE A 91 14.25 -2.42 -7.92
N SER A 92 14.16 -3.75 -7.98
CA SER A 92 13.72 -4.54 -9.14
C SER A 92 12.39 -4.04 -9.74
N ARG A 93 11.51 -3.45 -8.93
CA ARG A 93 10.20 -2.93 -9.38
C ARG A 93 10.30 -1.81 -10.42
N PHE A 94 11.45 -1.16 -10.53
CA PHE A 94 11.74 -0.13 -11.54
C PHE A 94 12.33 -0.71 -12.82
N TYR A 95 12.56 -2.02 -12.90
CA TYR A 95 13.16 -2.67 -14.05
C TYR A 95 12.23 -3.73 -14.64
N ARG A 96 12.35 -3.95 -15.94
CA ARG A 96 11.71 -5.05 -16.66
C ARG A 96 12.81 -5.94 -17.27
N PRO A 97 13.03 -7.15 -16.74
CA PRO A 97 13.93 -8.13 -17.35
C PRO A 97 13.49 -8.50 -18.77
N ASP A 98 14.45 -8.89 -19.62
CA ASP A 98 14.14 -9.50 -20.91
C ASP A 98 13.54 -10.89 -20.69
N VAL A 99 12.54 -11.26 -21.49
CA VAL A 99 11.82 -12.54 -21.34
C VAL A 99 12.69 -13.76 -21.70
N HIS A 100 13.82 -13.57 -22.38
CA HIS A 100 14.76 -14.64 -22.75
C HIS A 100 16.05 -14.61 -21.93
N ASP A 101 16.23 -13.63 -21.05
CA ASP A 101 17.36 -13.57 -20.14
C ASP A 101 16.97 -14.22 -18.83
N TYR A 102 17.47 -15.43 -18.60
CA TYR A 102 17.18 -16.20 -17.38
C TYR A 102 18.25 -16.02 -16.30
N GLU A 103 19.34 -15.30 -16.60
CA GLU A 103 20.51 -15.16 -15.72
C GLU A 103 20.66 -13.71 -15.19
N TYR A 104 19.71 -12.82 -15.51
CA TYR A 104 19.76 -11.41 -15.11
C TYR A 104 19.91 -11.23 -13.60
N TYR A 105 19.25 -12.09 -12.82
CA TYR A 105 19.25 -12.04 -11.37
C TYR A 105 20.63 -12.43 -10.82
N GLU A 106 21.16 -13.58 -11.22
CA GLU A 106 22.44 -14.10 -10.77
C GLU A 106 23.59 -13.16 -11.13
N ARG A 107 23.58 -12.57 -12.33
CA ARG A 107 24.59 -11.58 -12.73
C ARG A 107 24.49 -10.29 -11.92
N THR A 108 23.27 -9.84 -11.62
CA THR A 108 23.07 -8.66 -10.78
C THR A 108 23.58 -8.90 -9.36
N GLU A 109 23.22 -10.03 -8.74
CA GLU A 109 23.67 -10.39 -7.39
C GLU A 109 25.20 -10.56 -7.30
N CYS A 110 25.82 -11.20 -8.31
CA CYS A 110 27.27 -11.33 -8.41
C CYS A 110 27.95 -9.94 -8.46
N CYS A 111 27.40 -9.01 -9.26
CA CYS A 111 27.88 -7.64 -9.32
C CYS A 111 27.76 -6.92 -7.96
N LEU A 112 26.61 -7.05 -7.29
CA LEU A 112 26.38 -6.46 -5.96
C LEU A 112 27.33 -7.02 -4.90
N GLY A 113 27.64 -8.33 -4.95
CA GLY A 113 28.68 -8.94 -4.13
C GLY A 113 30.03 -8.26 -4.29
N GLY A 114 30.44 -8.00 -5.54
CA GLY A 114 31.66 -7.25 -5.83
C GLY A 114 31.66 -5.81 -5.32
N VAL A 115 30.51 -5.13 -5.31
CA VAL A 115 30.38 -3.79 -4.71
C VAL A 115 30.59 -3.84 -3.20
N LYS A 116 29.99 -4.83 -2.51
CA LYS A 116 30.13 -5.02 -1.06
C LYS A 116 31.60 -5.22 -0.66
N GLU A 117 32.39 -5.91 -1.48
CA GLU A 117 33.80 -6.18 -1.23
C GLU A 117 34.72 -4.99 -1.53
N LYS A 118 34.43 -4.22 -2.58
CA LYS A 118 35.38 -3.23 -3.15
C LYS A 118 35.13 -1.80 -2.73
N VAL A 119 33.91 -1.46 -2.35
CA VAL A 119 33.52 -0.08 -1.98
C VAL A 119 33.27 -0.02 -0.48
N PRO A 120 33.95 0.84 0.30
CA PRO A 120 33.71 0.94 1.74
C PRO A 120 32.25 1.29 2.09
N LEU A 121 31.80 0.96 3.30
CA LEU A 121 30.42 1.22 3.75
C LEU A 121 30.16 2.71 3.98
N GLU A 122 31.19 3.45 4.42
CA GLU A 122 31.16 4.88 4.66
C GLU A 122 31.06 5.73 3.38
N ASP A 123 31.46 5.19 2.23
CA ASP A 123 31.35 5.85 0.93
C ASP A 123 29.96 5.61 0.31
N VAL A 124 28.93 6.06 1.04
CA VAL A 124 27.52 5.76 0.76
C VAL A 124 27.05 6.22 -0.63
N CYS A 125 27.60 7.31 -1.17
CA CYS A 125 27.21 7.81 -2.49
C CYS A 125 27.81 6.95 -3.60
N ARG A 126 29.11 6.63 -3.54
CA ARG A 126 29.74 5.73 -4.49
C ARG A 126 29.16 4.32 -4.43
N ARG A 127 28.80 3.85 -3.23
CA ARG A 127 28.18 2.53 -3.05
C ARG A 127 26.78 2.47 -3.65
N ALA A 128 26.00 3.54 -3.52
CA ALA A 128 24.70 3.68 -4.17
C ALA A 128 24.82 3.70 -5.69
N GLU A 129 25.78 4.47 -6.21
CA GLU A 129 26.09 4.53 -7.64
C GLU A 129 26.48 3.14 -8.17
N ALA A 130 27.51 2.51 -7.59
CA ALA A 130 28.02 1.23 -8.04
C ALA A 130 26.98 0.10 -7.96
N SER A 131 26.12 0.12 -6.94
CA SER A 131 25.04 -0.87 -6.81
C SER A 131 23.93 -0.64 -7.83
N THR A 132 23.55 0.60 -8.10
CA THR A 132 22.54 0.95 -9.11
C THR A 132 23.02 0.61 -10.52
N ASP A 133 24.31 0.81 -10.77
CA ASP A 133 25.01 0.37 -11.98
C ASP A 133 24.91 -1.15 -12.22
N CYS A 134 24.93 -1.97 -11.17
CA CYS A 134 24.72 -3.41 -11.32
C CYS A 134 23.34 -3.71 -11.92
N TYR A 135 22.28 -3.02 -11.47
CA TYR A 135 20.94 -3.19 -12.03
C TYR A 135 20.84 -2.66 -13.45
N HIS A 136 21.41 -1.48 -13.74
CA HIS A 136 21.41 -0.91 -15.09
C HIS A 136 22.08 -1.81 -16.12
N ARG A 137 23.14 -2.53 -15.74
CA ARG A 137 23.89 -3.41 -16.66
C ARG A 137 23.30 -4.80 -16.78
N ASN A 138 22.73 -5.35 -15.70
CA ASN A 138 22.46 -6.78 -15.62
C ASN A 138 20.99 -7.15 -15.48
N TYR A 139 20.12 -6.27 -14.97
CA TYR A 139 18.76 -6.66 -14.56
C TYR A 139 17.72 -6.52 -15.67
N GLY A 140 17.86 -5.52 -16.54
CA GLY A 140 16.93 -5.29 -17.66
C GLY A 140 16.65 -3.82 -17.94
N GLN A 141 15.52 -3.56 -18.62
CA GLN A 141 15.14 -2.21 -19.03
C GLN A 141 14.59 -1.40 -17.86
N LEU A 142 15.17 -0.21 -17.61
CA LEU A 142 14.65 0.75 -16.64
C LEU A 142 13.30 1.33 -17.09
N GLN A 143 12.30 1.30 -16.21
CA GLN A 143 11.00 1.91 -16.38
C GLN A 143 10.98 3.30 -15.73
N ALA A 144 11.62 4.28 -16.38
CA ALA A 144 11.94 5.54 -15.74
C ALA A 144 10.73 6.44 -15.42
N ASP A 145 9.67 6.37 -16.24
CA ASP A 145 8.48 7.22 -16.12
C ASP A 145 7.34 6.59 -15.34
N THR A 146 7.36 5.27 -15.11
CA THR A 146 6.25 4.57 -14.45
C THR A 146 6.33 4.77 -12.93
N PRO A 147 5.36 5.45 -12.29
CA PRO A 147 5.37 5.62 -10.84
C PRO A 147 5.24 4.26 -10.13
N LYS A 148 6.04 4.06 -9.08
CA LYS A 148 6.01 2.86 -8.24
C LYS A 148 5.70 3.25 -6.81
N PHE A 149 5.00 2.36 -6.11
CA PHE A 149 4.72 2.51 -4.69
C PHE A 149 6.01 2.70 -3.91
N VAL A 150 5.98 3.63 -2.95
CA VAL A 150 7.06 3.91 -2.01
C VAL A 150 6.67 3.32 -0.66
N PRO A 151 7.40 2.30 -0.16
CA PRO A 151 7.20 1.75 1.18
C PRO A 151 7.11 2.83 2.26
N PHE A 152 6.19 2.62 3.19
CA PHE A 152 6.11 3.38 4.42
C PHE A 152 7.29 3.02 5.32
N THR A 153 7.75 4.04 6.03
CA THR A 153 8.66 3.91 7.17
C THR A 153 7.88 3.55 8.44
N GLU A 154 8.59 3.05 9.45
CA GLU A 154 8.01 2.77 10.77
C GLU A 154 7.29 3.98 11.37
N LEU A 155 7.85 5.18 11.24
CA LEU A 155 7.20 6.42 11.71
C LEU A 155 5.90 6.72 10.97
N GLN A 156 5.85 6.44 9.67
CA GLN A 156 4.62 6.62 8.90
C GLN A 156 3.58 5.57 9.30
N HIS A 157 3.97 4.32 9.55
CA HIS A 157 3.08 3.29 10.10
C HIS A 157 2.48 3.72 11.44
N GLN A 158 3.30 4.23 12.35
CA GLN A 158 2.84 4.70 13.65
C GLN A 158 1.87 5.88 13.53
N GLN A 159 2.16 6.85 12.65
CA GLN A 159 1.23 7.95 12.37
C GLN A 159 -0.09 7.43 11.77
N ILE A 160 -0.01 6.48 10.84
CA ILE A 160 -1.21 5.90 10.22
C ILE A 160 -2.04 5.11 11.23
N LEU A 161 -1.40 4.42 12.17
CA LEU A 161 -2.11 3.78 13.25
C LEU A 161 -2.75 4.80 14.18
N GLN A 162 -2.02 5.85 14.58
CA GLN A 162 -2.53 6.87 15.49
C GLN A 162 -3.77 7.57 14.94
N ASP A 163 -3.78 8.06 13.69
CA ASP A 163 -5.01 8.72 13.22
C ASP A 163 -6.17 7.71 13.06
N CYS A 164 -5.91 6.41 12.87
CA CYS A 164 -6.98 5.41 12.90
C CYS A 164 -7.53 5.19 14.32
N ILE A 165 -6.68 5.20 15.35
CA ILE A 165 -7.09 5.19 16.76
C ILE A 165 -7.99 6.39 17.05
N ASP A 166 -7.59 7.57 16.59
CA ASP A 166 -8.33 8.82 16.80
C ASP A 166 -9.67 8.83 16.06
N ILE A 167 -9.71 8.37 14.80
CA ILE A 167 -10.94 8.23 14.00
C ILE A 167 -11.94 7.30 14.68
N HIS A 168 -11.46 6.18 15.23
CA HIS A 168 -12.29 5.20 15.92
C HIS A 168 -12.50 5.53 17.41
N GLN A 169 -11.90 6.61 17.91
CA GLN A 169 -11.97 7.06 19.31
C GLN A 169 -11.62 5.94 20.31
N VAL A 170 -10.61 5.13 19.97
CA VAL A 170 -10.20 3.99 20.80
C VAL A 170 -9.40 4.50 21.99
N PRO A 171 -9.84 4.27 23.24
CA PRO A 171 -9.07 4.69 24.41
C PRO A 171 -7.78 3.89 24.54
N GLU A 172 -6.68 4.55 24.95
CA GLU A 172 -5.38 3.90 25.12
C GLU A 172 -5.43 2.69 26.07
N SER A 173 -6.26 2.76 27.11
CA SER A 173 -6.45 1.66 28.07
C SER A 173 -6.99 0.38 27.42
N VAL A 174 -7.64 0.48 26.27
CA VAL A 174 -8.22 -0.65 25.53
C VAL A 174 -7.22 -1.26 24.55
N LEU A 175 -6.28 -0.46 24.02
CA LEU A 175 -5.24 -0.92 23.08
C LEU A 175 -4.37 -2.02 23.68
N VAL A 176 -4.04 -1.91 24.97
CA VAL A 176 -3.31 -2.95 25.71
C VAL A 176 -4.06 -4.28 25.68
N GLY A 177 -5.39 -4.24 25.73
CA GLY A 177 -6.24 -5.42 25.61
C GLY A 177 -6.14 -6.08 24.23
N TYR A 178 -6.17 -5.28 23.15
CA TYR A 178 -6.04 -5.80 21.78
C TYR A 178 -4.71 -6.52 21.58
N VAL A 179 -3.61 -5.91 22.04
CA VAL A 179 -2.27 -6.49 21.94
C VAL A 179 -2.15 -7.77 22.77
N LYS A 180 -2.69 -7.77 24.00
CA LYS A 180 -2.52 -8.87 24.94
C LYS A 180 -3.38 -10.10 24.59
N HIS A 181 -4.57 -9.86 24.05
CA HIS A 181 -5.58 -10.92 23.90
C HIS A 181 -5.86 -11.29 22.43
N GLY A 182 -5.36 -10.51 21.48
CA GLY A 182 -5.55 -10.76 20.05
C GLY A 182 -6.65 -9.89 19.43
N ILE A 183 -6.46 -9.51 18.17
CA ILE A 183 -7.37 -8.66 17.39
C ILE A 183 -8.71 -9.39 17.14
N GLU A 184 -8.66 -10.72 17.01
CA GLU A 184 -9.80 -11.59 16.71
C GLU A 184 -10.93 -11.50 17.74
N LEU A 185 -10.60 -11.13 18.98
CA LEU A 185 -11.54 -11.08 20.09
C LEU A 185 -12.30 -9.75 20.19
N TYR A 186 -11.90 -8.72 19.46
CA TYR A 186 -12.47 -7.37 19.57
C TYR A 186 -12.93 -6.86 18.21
N PRO A 187 -14.25 -6.70 17.98
CA PRO A 187 -14.78 -6.13 16.74
C PRO A 187 -14.17 -4.76 16.39
N GLU A 188 -13.93 -3.94 17.41
CA GLU A 188 -13.31 -2.62 17.27
C GLU A 188 -11.86 -2.70 16.79
N ALA A 189 -11.10 -3.71 17.25
CA ALA A 189 -9.74 -3.94 16.78
C ALA A 189 -9.70 -4.39 15.32
N LYS A 190 -10.68 -5.21 14.88
CA LYS A 190 -10.83 -5.58 13.47
C LYS A 190 -11.14 -4.36 12.60
N CYS A 191 -11.96 -3.44 13.09
CA CYS A 191 -12.21 -2.17 12.39
C CYS A 191 -10.98 -1.28 12.35
N LEU A 192 -10.20 -1.24 13.42
CA LEU A 192 -8.95 -0.49 13.47
C LEU A 192 -7.92 -1.03 12.46
N LEU A 193 -7.79 -2.36 12.36
CA LEU A 193 -7.01 -3.03 11.32
C LEU A 193 -7.47 -2.62 9.92
N ARG A 194 -8.78 -2.68 9.65
CA ARG A 194 -9.34 -2.27 8.37
C ARG A 194 -8.98 -0.81 8.05
N CYS A 195 -9.12 0.10 9.01
CA CYS A 195 -8.75 1.51 8.83
C CYS A 195 -7.27 1.62 8.44
N PHE A 196 -6.40 0.96 9.19
CA PHE A 196 -4.96 1.00 8.98
C PHE A 196 -4.59 0.58 7.54
N LEU A 197 -5.04 -0.61 7.11
CA LEU A 197 -4.74 -1.14 5.77
C LEU A 197 -5.29 -0.27 4.64
N ILE A 198 -6.49 0.30 4.84
CA ILE A 198 -7.09 1.24 3.88
C ILE A 198 -6.23 2.50 3.78
N ARG A 199 -5.83 3.07 4.92
CA ARG A 199 -5.09 4.33 4.94
C ARG A 199 -3.68 4.20 4.39
N GLU A 200 -3.06 3.03 4.51
CA GLU A 200 -1.82 2.71 3.79
C GLU A 200 -2.01 2.55 2.28
N GLY A 201 -3.26 2.42 1.81
CA GLY A 201 -3.55 2.09 0.42
C GLY A 201 -3.14 0.65 0.07
N HIS A 202 -3.05 -0.22 1.08
CA HIS A 202 -2.80 -1.66 0.93
C HIS A 202 -4.09 -2.47 0.85
N TYR A 203 -5.26 -1.89 1.08
CA TYR A 203 -6.54 -2.59 1.06
C TYR A 203 -7.69 -1.72 0.55
N THR A 204 -8.63 -2.34 -0.15
CA THR A 204 -9.96 -1.76 -0.44
C THR A 204 -11.05 -2.77 -0.12
N ASP A 205 -12.25 -2.33 0.25
CA ASP A 205 -13.36 -3.27 0.50
C ASP A 205 -13.71 -4.08 -0.75
N ALA A 206 -13.60 -3.48 -1.94
CA ALA A 206 -13.97 -4.10 -3.20
C ALA A 206 -12.91 -5.09 -3.72
N GLY A 207 -11.63 -4.72 -3.63
CA GLY A 207 -10.52 -5.52 -4.16
C GLY A 207 -9.81 -6.40 -3.14
N GLY A 208 -10.04 -6.18 -1.85
CA GLY A 208 -9.21 -6.75 -0.80
C GLY A 208 -7.80 -6.13 -0.80
N PRO A 209 -6.78 -6.87 -0.34
CA PRO A 209 -5.41 -6.39 -0.25
C PRO A 209 -4.72 -6.27 -1.61
N ASP A 210 -3.91 -5.22 -1.80
CA ASP A 210 -2.97 -5.09 -2.90
C ASP A 210 -1.68 -5.86 -2.58
N LEU A 211 -1.65 -7.14 -2.98
CA LEU A 211 -0.53 -8.05 -2.73
C LEU A 211 0.77 -7.59 -3.41
N HIS A 212 0.71 -6.77 -4.46
CA HIS A 212 1.91 -6.22 -5.08
C HIS A 212 2.52 -5.15 -4.18
N ARG A 213 1.71 -4.20 -3.69
CA ARG A 213 2.18 -3.17 -2.75
C ARG A 213 2.65 -3.77 -1.43
N MET A 214 1.92 -4.75 -0.88
CA MET A 214 2.36 -5.47 0.32
C MET A 214 3.70 -6.17 0.11
N SER A 215 3.90 -6.80 -1.06
CA SER A 215 5.19 -7.39 -1.42
C SER A 215 6.32 -6.36 -1.43
N VAL A 216 6.05 -5.12 -1.85
CA VAL A 216 7.05 -4.04 -1.86
C VAL A 216 7.29 -3.52 -0.43
N GLN A 217 6.26 -3.43 0.41
CA GLN A 217 6.38 -3.02 1.81
C GLN A 217 7.17 -4.04 2.65
N CYS A 218 7.04 -5.34 2.36
CA CYS A 218 7.64 -6.44 3.12
C CYS A 218 8.80 -7.10 2.37
N GLU A 219 9.61 -6.32 1.64
CA GLU A 219 10.87 -6.77 1.00
C GLU A 219 10.77 -8.04 0.13
N GLY A 220 9.63 -8.27 -0.52
CA GLY A 220 9.40 -9.42 -1.40
C GLY A 220 8.66 -10.59 -0.75
N ASN A 221 8.26 -10.52 0.52
CA ASN A 221 7.60 -11.63 1.24
C ASN A 221 6.25 -12.10 0.61
N TYR A 222 5.73 -11.35 -0.38
CA TYR A 222 4.52 -11.68 -1.13
C TYR A 222 4.74 -11.68 -2.66
N SER A 223 5.99 -11.91 -3.11
CA SER A 223 6.33 -11.90 -4.55
C SER A 223 6.01 -13.20 -5.27
N ASP A 224 5.83 -14.29 -4.54
CA ASP A 224 5.55 -15.61 -5.11
C ASP A 224 4.19 -15.66 -5.83
N GLU A 225 4.20 -16.10 -7.08
CA GLU A 225 3.02 -16.11 -7.95
C GLU A 225 2.02 -17.21 -7.56
N GLU A 226 2.50 -18.33 -7.01
CA GLU A 226 1.61 -19.39 -6.50
C GLU A 226 0.85 -18.91 -5.26
N PHE A 227 1.56 -18.29 -4.31
CA PHE A 227 1.00 -17.61 -3.15
C PHE A 227 -0.04 -16.58 -3.57
N ARG A 228 0.28 -15.67 -4.50
CA ARG A 228 -0.66 -14.64 -4.98
C ARG A 228 -1.94 -15.23 -5.56
N LYS A 229 -1.83 -16.30 -6.36
CA LYS A 229 -3.00 -17.00 -6.92
C LYS A 229 -3.84 -17.64 -5.82
N LYS A 230 -3.20 -18.31 -4.84
CA LYS A 230 -3.89 -18.93 -3.70
C LYS A 230 -4.60 -17.88 -2.84
N ALA A 231 -3.91 -16.80 -2.48
CA ALA A 231 -4.44 -15.68 -1.71
C ALA A 231 -5.63 -15.03 -2.44
N SER A 232 -5.50 -14.74 -3.74
CA SER A 232 -6.57 -14.15 -4.55
C SER A 232 -7.83 -15.03 -4.58
N LYS A 233 -7.66 -16.36 -4.66
CA LYS A 233 -8.78 -17.31 -4.60
C LYS A 233 -9.46 -17.28 -3.24
N CYS A 234 -8.69 -17.26 -2.15
CA CYS A 234 -9.20 -17.16 -0.79
C CYS A 234 -9.98 -15.85 -0.57
N ILE A 235 -9.41 -14.71 -0.99
CA ILE A 235 -10.03 -13.37 -0.88
C ILE A 235 -11.40 -13.37 -1.55
N ARG A 236 -11.48 -13.84 -2.80
CA ARG A 236 -12.76 -13.89 -3.53
C ARG A 236 -13.81 -14.74 -2.81
N ASN A 237 -13.42 -15.89 -2.26
CA ASN A 237 -14.34 -16.76 -1.53
C ASN A 237 -14.87 -16.10 -0.23
N LEU A 238 -14.06 -15.26 0.44
CA LEU A 238 -14.51 -14.51 1.61
C LEU A 238 -15.41 -13.34 1.21
N GLN A 239 -15.10 -12.63 0.11
CA GLN A 239 -15.89 -11.50 -0.39
C GLN A 239 -17.29 -11.90 -0.86
N GLU A 240 -17.48 -13.16 -1.29
CA GLU A 240 -18.79 -13.71 -1.64
C GLU A 240 -19.69 -13.97 -0.41
N GLN A 241 -19.13 -13.90 0.80
CA GLN A 241 -19.89 -14.09 2.04
C GLN A 241 -20.44 -12.74 2.54
N CYS A 242 -21.65 -12.76 3.11
CA CYS A 242 -22.28 -11.58 3.72
C CYS A 242 -21.68 -11.26 5.10
N ILE A 243 -20.40 -10.90 5.13
CA ILE A 243 -19.63 -10.60 6.34
C ILE A 243 -19.55 -9.07 6.50
N ASP A 244 -19.54 -8.60 7.75
CA ASP A 244 -19.21 -7.20 8.05
C ASP A 244 -17.82 -6.83 7.48
N LYS A 245 -17.64 -5.57 7.07
CA LYS A 245 -16.41 -5.15 6.39
C LYS A 245 -15.17 -5.25 7.28
N CYS A 246 -15.29 -4.95 8.57
CA CYS A 246 -14.17 -5.06 9.50
C CYS A 246 -13.79 -6.52 9.73
N GLU A 247 -14.79 -7.37 9.91
CA GLU A 247 -14.58 -8.82 10.02
C GLU A 247 -13.98 -9.40 8.73
N LEU A 248 -14.45 -8.97 7.56
CA LEU A 248 -13.91 -9.39 6.26
C LEU A 248 -12.44 -9.02 6.11
N ALA A 249 -12.06 -7.78 6.45
CA ALA A 249 -10.67 -7.34 6.39
C ALA A 249 -9.78 -8.19 7.31
N PHE A 250 -10.23 -8.44 8.54
CA PHE A 250 -9.52 -9.30 9.48
C PHE A 250 -9.36 -10.73 8.94
N ARG A 251 -10.45 -11.36 8.50
CA ARG A 251 -10.41 -12.74 7.97
C ARG A 251 -9.56 -12.86 6.72
N ILE A 252 -9.54 -11.86 5.85
CA ILE A 252 -8.63 -11.85 4.69
C ILE A 252 -7.17 -11.81 5.16
N SER A 253 -6.84 -10.93 6.09
CA SER A 253 -5.48 -10.82 6.64
C SER A 253 -5.01 -12.12 7.29
N ASP A 254 -5.88 -12.74 8.09
CA ASP A 254 -5.60 -13.97 8.84
C ASP A 254 -5.59 -15.21 7.95
N GLU A 255 -6.68 -15.46 7.20
CA GLU A 255 -6.88 -16.72 6.47
C GLU A 255 -6.23 -16.74 5.08
N CYS A 256 -6.14 -15.60 4.40
CA CYS A 256 -5.74 -15.56 2.98
C CYS A 256 -4.30 -15.10 2.76
N VAL A 257 -3.83 -14.15 3.55
CA VAL A 257 -2.48 -13.58 3.41
C VAL A 257 -1.52 -14.19 4.43
N ASN A 258 -2.03 -15.02 5.35
CA ASN A 258 -1.29 -15.68 6.44
C ASN A 258 -0.37 -14.69 7.14
N GLY A 259 -0.92 -13.51 7.42
CA GLY A 259 -0.12 -12.36 7.74
C GLY A 259 0.43 -12.47 9.15
N GLU A 260 1.74 -12.68 9.25
CA GLU A 260 2.56 -11.83 10.11
C GLU A 260 2.42 -10.37 9.65
N ILE A 261 1.20 -9.83 9.60
CA ILE A 261 1.05 -8.40 9.51
C ILE A 261 1.59 -7.95 10.85
N ALA A 262 2.75 -7.31 10.79
CA ALA A 262 3.48 -6.66 11.86
C ALA A 262 2.64 -5.61 12.62
N LEU A 263 1.31 -5.62 12.51
CA LEU A 263 0.34 -4.93 13.35
C LEU A 263 0.74 -5.06 14.81
N LEU A 264 1.10 -6.26 15.28
CA LEU A 264 1.54 -6.44 16.66
C LEU A 264 2.73 -5.54 16.99
N SER A 265 3.78 -5.47 16.15
CA SER A 265 4.90 -4.55 16.38
C SER A 265 4.52 -3.07 16.21
N VAL A 266 3.58 -2.72 15.32
CA VAL A 266 3.10 -1.34 15.13
C VAL A 266 2.23 -0.90 16.32
N PHE A 267 1.32 -1.75 16.80
CA PHE A 267 0.53 -1.57 18.03
C PHE A 267 1.41 -1.56 19.29
N LEU A 268 2.47 -2.38 19.34
CA LEU A 268 3.46 -2.36 20.43
C LEU A 268 4.33 -1.10 20.40
N GLY A 269 4.69 -0.60 19.22
CA GLY A 269 5.43 0.66 19.03
C GLY A 269 4.64 1.90 19.48
N ALA A 270 3.34 1.93 19.20
CA ALA A 270 2.42 2.94 19.74
C ALA A 270 2.41 2.90 21.29
N SER A 271 2.43 1.70 21.90
CA SER A 271 2.48 1.54 23.35
C SER A 271 3.85 1.93 23.97
N ASN A 272 4.96 1.76 23.24
CA ASN A 272 6.30 2.09 23.74
C ASN A 272 6.60 3.59 23.72
N THR A 273 5.94 4.36 22.86
CA THR A 273 6.08 5.82 22.83
C THR A 273 5.46 6.47 24.07
N THR A 274 4.51 5.80 24.74
CA THR A 274 3.92 6.21 26.02
C THR A 274 4.54 5.54 27.25
N SER A 275 5.41 4.53 27.09
CA SER A 275 6.15 3.87 28.18
C SER A 275 7.09 4.80 28.97
N ASN A 276 7.44 5.98 28.44
CA ASN A 276 8.17 6.98 29.22
C ASN A 276 7.30 7.71 30.27
N SER A 277 5.99 7.42 30.36
CA SER A 277 5.09 8.07 31.34
C SER A 277 4.30 7.13 32.25
N LEU A 278 4.44 5.81 32.15
CA LEU A 278 3.63 4.88 32.94
C LEU A 278 4.49 3.92 33.76
N THR A 279 5.06 4.44 34.86
CA THR A 279 5.36 3.61 36.03
C THR A 279 4.05 3.27 36.73
N VAL A 280 3.27 2.33 36.17
CA VAL A 280 2.09 1.80 36.85
C VAL A 280 2.50 0.52 37.57
N SER A 281 2.54 0.61 38.90
CA SER A 281 2.70 -0.54 39.79
C SER A 281 1.60 -1.58 39.56
N PRO A 282 1.90 -2.88 39.71
CA PRO A 282 0.95 -3.94 39.42
C PRO A 282 -0.17 -3.93 40.47
N SER A 283 -1.34 -3.44 40.11
CA SER A 283 -2.58 -3.74 40.84
C SER A 283 -3.37 -4.79 40.07
N ASN A 284 -3.51 -5.96 40.70
CA ASN A 284 -4.30 -7.10 40.23
C ASN A 284 -5.79 -6.77 40.24
N THR A 285 -6.28 -6.07 39.23
CA THR A 285 -7.72 -5.97 38.97
C THR A 285 -7.99 -6.45 37.56
N LEU A 286 -8.50 -7.68 37.46
CA LEU A 286 -9.11 -8.23 36.26
C LEU A 286 -10.28 -7.32 35.85
N VAL A 287 -10.07 -6.47 34.85
CA VAL A 287 -11.16 -5.78 34.16
C VAL A 287 -11.77 -6.80 33.21
N LEU A 288 -12.86 -7.42 33.63
CA LEU A 288 -13.70 -8.25 32.77
C LEU A 288 -14.36 -7.37 31.69
N PRO A 289 -14.58 -7.88 30.47
CA PRO A 289 -15.30 -7.14 29.45
C PRO A 289 -16.71 -6.78 29.93
N PRO A 290 -17.27 -5.62 29.53
CA PRO A 290 -18.65 -5.28 29.85
C PRO A 290 -19.59 -6.35 29.31
N LYS A 291 -20.47 -6.88 30.17
CA LYS A 291 -21.57 -7.75 29.77
C LYS A 291 -22.45 -6.99 28.78
N VAL A 292 -22.40 -7.38 27.51
CA VAL A 292 -23.40 -6.98 26.52
C VAL A 292 -24.71 -7.67 26.91
N THR A 293 -25.61 -6.95 27.58
CA THR A 293 -27.00 -7.37 27.72
C THR A 293 -27.70 -7.19 26.38
N VAL A 294 -27.77 -8.28 25.61
CA VAL A 294 -28.64 -8.35 24.44
C VAL A 294 -30.08 -8.42 24.95
N ASN A 295 -30.82 -7.31 24.84
CA ASN A 295 -32.26 -7.32 24.95
C ASN A 295 -32.84 -7.87 23.65
N THR A 296 -33.12 -9.16 23.61
CA THR A 296 -33.83 -9.81 22.51
C THR A 296 -35.32 -9.49 22.60
N PRO A 297 -35.95 -8.84 21.61
CA PRO A 297 -37.41 -8.83 21.52
C PRO A 297 -37.86 -10.22 21.04
N SER A 298 -38.54 -10.94 21.91
CA SER A 298 -39.19 -12.21 21.60
C SER A 298 -40.32 -12.00 20.58
N VAL A 299 -40.06 -12.29 19.30
CA VAL A 299 -41.09 -12.45 18.28
C VAL A 299 -41.22 -13.95 18.00
N LEU A 300 -42.08 -14.61 18.78
CA LEU A 300 -42.62 -15.93 18.44
C LEU A 300 -43.94 -15.72 17.68
N PRO A 301 -44.10 -16.25 16.45
CA PRO A 301 -45.41 -16.29 15.81
C PRO A 301 -46.32 -17.31 16.51
N PRO A 302 -47.64 -17.06 16.59
CA PRO A 302 -48.57 -17.98 17.25
C PRO A 302 -48.73 -19.28 16.45
N ARG A 303 -48.69 -20.39 17.18
CA ARG A 303 -48.95 -21.75 16.68
C ARG A 303 -50.46 -21.93 16.45
N PRO A 304 -50.91 -22.52 15.34
CA PRO A 304 -52.33 -22.77 15.12
C PRO A 304 -52.84 -23.88 16.06
N ALA A 305 -54.02 -23.65 16.64
CA ALA A 305 -54.76 -24.66 17.41
C ALA A 305 -55.35 -25.70 16.45
N LEU A 306 -55.04 -26.97 16.67
CA LEU A 306 -55.77 -28.11 16.11
C LEU A 306 -56.82 -28.51 17.14
N GLY A 307 -58.07 -28.22 16.82
CA GLY A 307 -59.31 -28.67 17.46
C GLY A 307 -60.40 -28.64 16.40
#